data_AF-A0A6J4JND4-F1
#
_entry.id   AF-A0A6J4JND4-F1
#
_cell.length_a   1.000
_cell.length_b   1.000
_cell.length_c   1.000
_cell.angle_alpha   90.00
_cell.angle_beta   90.00
_cell.angle_gamma   90.00
#
_symmetry.space_group_name_H-M   'P 1'
#
loop_
_entity.id
_entity.type
_entity.pdbx_description
1 polymer ?
#
loop_
_entity_poly.entity_id
_entity_poly.type
_entity_poly.pdbx_seq_one_letter_code
_entity_poly.pdbx_strand_id
1 'polypeptide(L)'
;MTAPLDLDALSTLVEPLDDGAGAAARERLAALAGPPGALGRLDDLVCWLAAVQGADPPRDPVRARVVVFAGDHGVAAAGVSAYPPGSTVRMVDLLRAGGAVTGALARAADAPVRLVDLAVDADTPADVAT
;
A
#
# COMPACT_ATOMS: atom_id res chain seq x y z
N MET A 1 23.76 13.70 -3.21
CA MET A 1 23.34 13.02 -4.45
C MET A 1 23.29 11.53 -4.17
N THR A 2 22.10 10.99 -3.93
CA THR A 2 21.86 9.54 -4.01
C THR A 2 22.12 9.10 -5.45
N ALA A 3 22.82 7.98 -5.63
CA ALA A 3 22.99 7.40 -6.96
C ALA A 3 21.61 7.16 -7.60
N PRO A 4 21.45 7.35 -8.92
CA PRO A 4 20.18 7.06 -9.58
C PRO A 4 19.76 5.62 -9.30
N LEU A 5 18.48 5.42 -8.97
CA LEU A 5 17.90 4.11 -8.79
C LEU A 5 17.96 3.35 -10.12
N ASP A 6 18.64 2.22 -10.11
CA ASP A 6 18.66 1.29 -11.23
C ASP A 6 17.37 0.45 -11.20
N LEU A 7 16.45 0.77 -12.11
CA LEU A 7 15.16 0.09 -12.22
C LEU A 7 15.32 -1.35 -12.71
N ASP A 8 16.33 -1.63 -13.54
CA ASP A 8 16.60 -2.97 -14.03
C ASP A 8 17.09 -3.84 -12.87
N ALA A 9 18.05 -3.34 -12.09
CA ALA A 9 18.51 -4.03 -10.88
C ALA A 9 17.38 -4.25 -9.86
N LEU A 10 16.51 -3.25 -9.63
CA LEU A 10 15.35 -3.39 -8.75
C LEU A 10 14.40 -4.48 -9.21
N SER A 11 14.14 -4.58 -10.52
CA SER A 11 13.24 -5.58 -11.07
C SER A 11 13.73 -7.01 -10.79
N THR A 12 15.05 -7.22 -10.73
CA THR A 12 15.63 -8.54 -10.42
C THR A 12 15.44 -8.98 -8.96
N LEU A 13 15.06 -8.06 -8.07
CA LEU A 13 14.77 -8.38 -6.65
C LEU A 13 13.36 -8.97 -6.45
N VAL A 14 12.50 -8.94 -7.47
CA VAL A 14 11.14 -9.47 -7.37
C VAL A 14 11.16 -10.96 -7.68
N GLU A 15 10.96 -11.77 -6.64
CA GLU A 15 10.86 -13.22 -6.77
C GLU A 15 9.44 -13.64 -7.20
N PRO A 16 9.30 -14.71 -8.01
CA PRO A 16 8.00 -15.34 -8.25
C PRO A 16 7.37 -15.82 -6.94
N LEU A 17 6.03 -15.92 -6.93
CA LEU A 17 5.32 -16.51 -5.80
C LEU A 17 5.73 -17.97 -5.58
N ASP A 18 5.82 -18.38 -4.32
CA ASP A 18 6.08 -19.78 -3.96
C ASP A 18 4.76 -20.58 -3.99
N ASP A 19 4.52 -21.23 -5.12
CA ASP A 19 3.34 -22.10 -5.31
C ASP A 19 3.28 -23.26 -4.30
N GLY A 20 4.44 -23.73 -3.82
CA GLY A 20 4.54 -24.80 -2.83
C GLY A 20 4.03 -24.34 -1.45
N ALA A 21 4.43 -23.16 -1.00
CA ALA A 21 3.93 -22.55 0.22
C ALA A 21 2.41 -22.26 0.14
N GLY A 22 1.94 -21.77 -1.01
CA GLY A 22 0.51 -21.55 -1.25
C GLY A 22 -0.31 -22.85 -1.25
N ALA A 23 0.24 -23.94 -1.80
CA ALA A 23 -0.39 -25.26 -1.77
C ALA A 23 -0.43 -25.84 -0.35
N ALA A 24 0.67 -25.75 0.40
CA ALA A 24 0.74 -26.19 1.80
C ALA A 24 -0.30 -25.47 2.67
N ALA A 25 -0.45 -24.15 2.51
CA ALA A 25 -1.46 -23.37 3.22
C ALA A 25 -2.90 -23.84 2.88
N ARG A 26 -3.17 -24.18 1.61
CA ARG A 26 -4.46 -24.70 1.18
C ARG A 26 -4.76 -26.07 1.78
N GLU A 27 -3.77 -26.97 1.84
CA GLU A 27 -3.90 -28.27 2.50
C GLU A 27 -4.15 -28.10 4.00
N ARG A 28 -3.42 -27.19 4.67
CA ARG A 28 -3.63 -26.87 6.08
C ARG A 28 -5.04 -26.35 6.34
N LEU A 29 -5.57 -25.47 5.50
CA LEU A 29 -6.95 -24.97 5.61
C LEU A 29 -7.97 -26.08 5.41
N ALA A 30 -7.75 -27.00 4.46
CA ALA A 30 -8.62 -28.15 4.23
C ALA A 30 -8.66 -29.14 5.42
N ALA A 31 -7.62 -29.15 6.25
CA ALA A 31 -7.54 -29.96 7.47
C ALA A 31 -8.22 -29.31 8.69
N LEU A 32 -8.63 -28.04 8.62
CA LEU A 32 -9.34 -27.37 9.70
C LEU A 32 -10.78 -27.91 9.82
N ALA A 33 -11.31 -27.93 11.06
CA ALA A 33 -12.68 -28.33 11.32
C ALA A 33 -13.66 -27.27 10.76
N GLY A 34 -14.11 -27.49 9.52
CA GLY A 34 -15.09 -26.65 8.82
C GLY A 34 -15.35 -27.16 7.41
N PRO A 35 -16.44 -26.72 6.74
CA PRO A 35 -16.60 -27.00 5.32
C PRO A 35 -15.48 -26.30 4.52
N PRO A 36 -15.02 -26.88 3.39
CA PRO A 36 -14.10 -26.21 2.50
C PRO A 36 -14.62 -24.81 2.11
N GLY A 37 -13.77 -23.79 2.19
CA GLY A 37 -14.14 -22.42 1.85
C GLY A 37 -14.92 -21.67 2.94
N ALA A 38 -14.99 -22.19 4.17
CA ALA A 38 -15.78 -21.61 5.25
C ALA A 38 -15.45 -20.13 5.55
N LEU A 39 -14.22 -19.69 5.29
CA LEU A 39 -13.79 -18.31 5.53
C LEU A 39 -13.85 -17.43 4.27
N GLY A 40 -14.29 -18.00 3.13
CA GLY A 40 -14.41 -17.30 1.86
C GLY A 40 -13.11 -16.65 1.42
N ARG A 41 -13.12 -15.33 1.23
CA ARG A 41 -11.94 -14.56 0.78
C ARG A 41 -10.72 -14.65 1.70
N LEU A 42 -10.91 -15.01 2.97
CA LEU A 42 -9.80 -15.19 3.89
C LEU A 42 -8.98 -16.45 3.59
N ASP A 43 -9.60 -17.51 3.05
CA ASP A 43 -8.87 -18.71 2.64
C ASP A 43 -7.92 -18.38 1.48
N ASP A 44 -8.43 -17.65 0.49
CA ASP A 44 -7.63 -17.16 -0.65
C ASP A 44 -6.50 -16.23 -0.19
N LEU A 45 -6.80 -15.32 0.75
CA LEU A 45 -5.82 -14.36 1.27
C LEU A 45 -4.68 -15.05 2.02
N VAL A 46 -4.98 -16.07 2.83
CA VAL A 46 -3.96 -16.82 3.58
C VAL A 46 -3.07 -17.62 2.63
N CYS A 47 -3.65 -18.27 1.61
CA CYS A 47 -2.88 -18.98 0.60
C CYS A 47 -1.96 -18.03 -0.19
N TRP A 48 -2.49 -16.87 -0.58
CA TRP A 48 -1.70 -15.84 -1.27
C TRP A 48 -0.58 -15.31 -0.39
N LEU A 49 -0.85 -15.00 0.89
CA LEU A 49 0.16 -14.50 1.81
C LEU A 49 1.27 -15.55 2.06
N ALA A 50 0.92 -16.83 2.14
CA ALA A 50 1.90 -17.91 2.24
C ALA A 50 2.81 -17.98 1.02
N ALA A 51 2.25 -17.85 -0.19
CA ALA A 51 3.01 -17.84 -1.44
C ALA A 51 3.90 -16.60 -1.57
N VAL A 52 3.42 -15.42 -1.16
CA VAL A 52 4.22 -14.17 -1.14
C VAL A 52 5.40 -14.27 -0.17
N GLN A 53 5.22 -14.95 0.97
CA GLN A 53 6.24 -15.04 2.00
C GLN A 53 7.11 -16.32 1.93
N GLY A 54 6.81 -17.24 1.02
CA GLY A 54 7.45 -18.55 0.92
C GLY A 54 7.34 -19.38 2.20
N ALA A 55 6.22 -19.29 2.93
CA ALA A 55 6.07 -19.94 4.23
C ALA A 55 4.60 -20.31 4.56
N ASP A 56 4.40 -21.53 5.09
CA ASP A 56 3.17 -21.94 5.78
C ASP A 56 3.49 -22.43 7.21
N PRO A 57 2.81 -21.90 8.26
CA PRO A 57 1.87 -20.79 8.18
C PRO A 57 2.59 -19.48 7.77
N PRO A 58 1.91 -18.58 7.04
CA PRO A 58 2.47 -17.25 6.77
C PRO A 58 2.70 -16.50 8.08
N ARG A 59 3.70 -15.61 8.09
CA ARG A 59 3.95 -14.70 9.20
C ARG A 59 2.92 -13.58 9.18
N ASP A 60 2.49 -13.16 10.36
CA ASP A 60 1.59 -12.02 10.50
C ASP A 60 2.22 -10.76 9.88
N PRO A 61 1.46 -9.96 9.10
CA PRO A 61 1.93 -8.67 8.63
C PRO A 61 2.24 -7.77 9.83
N VAL A 62 3.50 -7.34 9.94
CA VAL A 62 3.93 -6.41 10.99
C VAL A 62 4.31 -5.06 10.40
N ARG A 63 4.07 -3.99 11.15
CA ARG A 63 4.46 -2.60 10.79
C ARG A 63 3.87 -2.14 9.45
N ALA A 64 2.59 -2.41 9.22
CA ALA A 64 1.87 -1.86 8.06
C ALA A 64 2.04 -0.34 7.99
N ARG A 65 2.19 0.23 6.80
CA ARG A 65 2.28 1.68 6.59
C ARG A 65 1.48 2.07 5.37
N VAL A 66 0.88 3.25 5.43
CA VAL A 66 0.27 3.90 4.27
C VAL A 66 1.26 4.94 3.76
N VAL A 67 1.69 4.84 2.51
CA VAL A 67 2.53 5.86 1.87
C VAL A 67 1.71 6.58 0.81
N VAL A 68 1.51 7.88 0.99
CA VAL A 68 0.76 8.73 0.05
C VAL A 68 1.75 9.58 -0.73
N PHE A 69 1.75 9.43 -2.05
CA PHE A 69 2.52 10.26 -2.95
C PHE A 69 1.62 11.36 -3.52
N ALA A 70 1.89 12.61 -3.17
CA ALA A 70 1.15 13.77 -3.62
C ALA A 70 1.87 14.43 -4.79
N GLY A 71 1.11 14.83 -5.81
CA GLY A 71 1.63 15.56 -6.95
C GLY A 71 0.49 16.14 -7.80
N ASP A 72 0.75 17.31 -8.38
CA ASP A 72 -0.15 17.95 -9.32
C ASP A 72 0.20 17.56 -10.77
N HIS A 73 -0.78 17.69 -11.65
CA HIS A 73 -0.63 17.38 -13.07
C HIS A 73 -1.09 18.55 -13.92
N GLY A 74 -0.22 19.05 -14.81
CA GLY A 74 -0.51 20.23 -15.63
C GLY A 74 -1.76 20.10 -16.51
N VAL A 75 -2.15 18.87 -16.89
CA VAL A 75 -3.39 18.61 -17.64
C VAL A 75 -4.64 19.07 -16.91
N ALA A 76 -4.61 19.19 -15.57
CA ALA A 76 -5.74 19.66 -14.77
C ALA A 76 -6.20 21.07 -15.18
N ALA A 77 -5.30 21.92 -15.70
CA ALA A 77 -5.63 23.25 -16.21
C ALA A 77 -6.63 23.23 -17.38
N ALA A 78 -6.77 22.09 -18.07
CA ALA A 78 -7.75 21.90 -19.13
C ALA A 78 -9.18 21.60 -18.60
N GLY A 79 -9.41 21.64 -17.28
CA GLY A 79 -10.74 21.41 -16.69
C GLY A 79 -11.20 19.96 -16.73
N VAL A 80 -10.27 19.01 -16.84
CA VAL A 80 -10.56 17.56 -16.92
C VAL A 80 -10.75 16.89 -15.55
N SER A 81 -10.49 17.62 -14.47
CA SER A 81 -10.52 17.12 -13.10
C SER A 81 -11.83 17.47 -12.39
N ALA A 82 -12.27 16.60 -11.48
CA ALA A 82 -13.45 16.84 -10.64
C ALA A 82 -13.26 17.99 -9.62
N TYR A 83 -12.00 18.34 -9.32
CA TYR A 83 -11.62 19.43 -8.44
C TYR A 83 -10.74 20.44 -9.20
N PRO A 84 -10.74 21.73 -8.81
CA PRO A 84 -9.89 22.73 -9.44
C PRO A 84 -8.38 22.38 -9.35
N PRO A 85 -7.56 22.83 -10.31
CA PRO A 85 -6.10 22.76 -10.20
C PRO A 85 -5.59 23.36 -8.88
N GLY A 86 -4.53 22.78 -8.32
CA GLY A 86 -3.96 23.21 -7.04
C GLY A 86 -4.74 22.73 -5.80
N SER A 87 -5.79 21.93 -5.97
CA SER A 87 -6.53 21.34 -4.82
C SER A 87 -5.69 20.34 -4.00
N THR A 88 -4.56 19.87 -4.54
CA THR A 88 -3.68 18.88 -3.91
C THR A 88 -3.10 19.40 -2.59
N VAL A 89 -2.69 20.67 -2.50
CA VAL A 89 -2.14 21.25 -1.25
C VAL A 89 -3.15 21.18 -0.10
N ARG A 90 -4.44 21.40 -0.39
CA ARG A 90 -5.50 21.28 0.60
C ARG A 90 -5.66 19.84 1.10
N MET A 91 -5.51 18.85 0.22
CA MET A 91 -5.57 17.44 0.62
C MET A 91 -4.36 17.04 1.46
N VAL A 92 -3.17 17.55 1.10
CA VAL A 92 -1.94 17.40 1.90
C VAL A 92 -2.15 17.92 3.32
N ASP A 93 -2.68 19.13 3.48
CA ASP A 93 -2.98 19.69 4.80
C ASP A 93 -4.02 18.87 5.58
N LEU A 94 -5.06 18.40 4.90
CA LEU A 94 -6.09 17.55 5.52
C LEU A 94 -5.52 16.20 5.99
N LEU A 95 -4.62 15.59 5.21
CA LEU A 95 -3.92 14.36 5.56
C LEU A 95 -2.99 14.58 6.76
N ARG A 96 -2.23 15.69 6.78
CA ARG A 96 -1.35 16.06 7.91
C ARG A 96 -2.13 16.30 9.19
N ALA A 97 -3.28 16.96 9.10
CA ALA A 97 -4.18 17.15 10.23
C ALA A 97 -4.89 15.85 10.68
N GLY A 98 -4.70 14.74 9.95
CA GLY A 98 -5.34 13.46 10.25
C GLY A 98 -6.85 13.43 10.00
N GLY A 99 -7.40 14.45 9.34
CA GLY A 99 -8.82 14.65 9.06
C GLY A 99 -9.29 14.00 7.76
N ALA A 100 -8.37 13.53 6.91
CA ALA A 100 -8.71 12.78 5.72
C ALA A 100 -9.23 11.37 6.10
N VAL A 101 -10.10 10.80 5.25
CA VAL A 101 -10.60 9.42 5.40
C VAL A 101 -9.44 8.43 5.53
N THR A 102 -8.37 8.63 4.75
CA THR A 102 -7.13 7.84 4.85
C THR A 102 -6.55 7.85 6.26
N GLY A 103 -6.51 9.01 6.93
CA GLY A 103 -6.02 9.11 8.30
C GLY A 103 -6.90 8.36 9.31
N ALA A 104 -8.23 8.37 9.11
CA ALA A 104 -9.15 7.61 9.96
C ALA A 104 -8.97 6.09 9.81
N LEU A 105 -8.89 5.60 8.56
CA LEU A 105 -8.68 4.17 8.28
C LEU A 105 -7.30 3.68 8.74
N ALA A 106 -6.27 4.49 8.49
CA ALA A 106 -4.91 4.23 8.93
C ALA A 106 -4.81 4.02 10.45
N ARG A 107 -5.47 4.89 11.24
CA ARG A 107 -5.53 4.72 12.71
C ARG A 107 -6.28 3.45 13.12
N ALA A 108 -7.40 3.14 12.47
CA ALA A 108 -8.16 1.93 12.76
C ALA A 108 -7.36 0.64 12.49
N ALA A 109 -6.41 0.69 11.55
CA ALA A 109 -5.54 -0.42 11.17
C ALA A 109 -4.14 -0.38 11.84
N ASP A 110 -3.89 0.53 12.78
CA ASP A 110 -2.57 0.78 13.39
C ASP A 110 -1.43 0.95 12.35
N ALA A 111 -1.75 1.59 11.22
CA ALA A 111 -0.85 1.78 10.09
C ALA A 111 -0.46 3.26 9.97
N PRO A 112 0.73 3.71 10.39
CA PRO A 112 1.14 5.12 10.25
C PRO A 112 1.13 5.57 8.78
N VAL A 113 0.69 6.82 8.55
CA VAL A 113 0.69 7.47 7.24
C VAL A 113 2.00 8.23 7.05
N ARG A 114 2.68 7.98 5.94
CA ARG A 114 3.80 8.80 5.45
C ARG A 114 3.35 9.54 4.20
N LEU A 115 3.40 10.86 4.25
CA LEU A 115 3.13 11.71 3.09
C LEU A 115 4.46 12.05 2.39
N VAL A 116 4.48 11.87 1.08
CA VAL A 116 5.60 12.18 0.20
C VAL A 116 5.12 13.18 -0.84
N ASP A 117 5.73 14.35 -0.88
CA ASP A 117 5.58 15.33 -1.95
C ASP A 117 6.49 14.95 -3.11
N LEU A 118 5.91 14.51 -4.22
CA LEU A 118 6.65 14.26 -5.45
C LEU A 118 6.68 15.47 -6.38
N ALA A 119 5.59 16.24 -6.43
CA ALA A 119 5.38 17.31 -7.42
C ALA A 119 4.14 18.17 -7.09
N VAL A 120 3.88 18.47 -5.81
CA VAL A 120 2.78 19.37 -5.45
C VAL A 120 3.09 20.77 -5.98
N ASP A 121 2.13 21.41 -6.66
CA ASP A 121 2.28 22.75 -7.24
C ASP A 121 2.06 23.85 -6.17
N ALA A 122 2.76 23.69 -5.04
CA ALA A 122 2.81 24.60 -3.90
C ALA A 122 3.96 24.17 -2.96
N ASP A 123 4.45 25.10 -2.14
CA ASP A 123 5.39 24.75 -1.07
C ASP A 123 4.70 23.82 -0.04
N THR A 124 5.29 22.65 0.19
CA THR A 124 4.83 21.74 1.25
C THR A 124 5.64 21.92 2.54
N PRO A 125 5.02 21.72 3.72
CA PRO A 125 5.70 21.84 5.00
C PRO A 125 6.83 20.81 5.19
N ALA A 126 7.85 21.16 5.98
CA ALA A 126 9.09 20.39 6.12
C ALA A 126 8.92 18.96 6.70
N ASP A 127 7.80 18.66 7.34
CA ASP A 127 7.43 17.32 7.82
C ASP A 127 6.85 16.41 6.71
N VAL A 128 6.56 16.96 5.53
CA VAL A 128 6.26 16.20 4.32
C VAL A 128 7.59 15.79 3.69
N ALA A 129 7.78 14.48 3.48
CA ALA A 129 9.00 14.01 2.84
C ALA A 129 9.01 14.43 1.36
N THR A 130 10.15 14.89 0.86
CA THR A 130 10.39 15.04 -0.58
C THR A 130 11.03 13.77 -1.15
#